data_AF-A0A7W3X428-F1
#
_entry.id   AF-A0A7W3X428-F1
#
_cell.length_a   1.000
_cell.length_b   1.000
_cell.length_c   1.000
_cell.angle_alpha   90.00
_cell.angle_beta   90.00
_cell.angle_gamma   90.00
#
_symmetry.space_group_name_H-M   'P 1'
#
loop_
_entity.id
_entity.type
_entity.pdbx_description
1 polymer ?
#
loop_
_entity_poly.entity_id
_entity_poly.type
_entity_poly.pdbx_seq_one_letter_code
_entity_poly.pdbx_strand_id
1 'polypeptide(L)'
;MDLEILEFVIQNEHRHLAEAVAQSRSNLDAAIGVAKFLLGHGGDISQLKGGQIYVYEHCIKPIFSVPCEGVFGEDTCTGNGFVDEESLMGCYIEDDFQCQFCQHDASRMTRD
;
A
#
# COMPACT_ATOMS: atom_id res chain seq x y z
N MET A 1 -8.68 6.68 1.02
CA MET A 1 -8.13 5.65 1.91
C MET A 1 -9.21 4.63 2.11
N ASP A 2 -9.01 3.51 1.46
CA ASP A 2 -9.80 2.31 1.65
C ASP A 2 -9.48 1.65 3.01
N LEU A 3 -10.53 1.45 3.83
CA LEU A 3 -10.40 0.83 5.15
C LEU A 3 -10.24 -0.69 5.05
N GLU A 4 -10.74 -1.32 3.98
CA GLU A 4 -10.56 -2.75 3.76
C GLU A 4 -9.08 -3.06 3.50
N ILE A 5 -8.40 -2.22 2.71
CA ILE A 5 -6.95 -2.34 2.47
C ILE A 5 -6.19 -2.15 3.79
N LEU A 6 -6.57 -1.16 4.59
CA LEU A 6 -5.94 -0.93 5.89
C LEU A 6 -6.11 -2.14 6.81
N GLU A 7 -7.31 -2.71 6.86
CA GLU A 7 -7.62 -3.89 7.64
C GLU A 7 -6.83 -5.12 7.16
N PHE A 8 -6.79 -5.36 5.84
CA PHE A 8 -6.05 -6.47 5.25
C PHE A 8 -4.57 -6.43 5.61
N VAL A 9 -3.92 -5.27 5.44
CA VAL A 9 -2.49 -5.09 5.75
C VAL A 9 -2.19 -5.29 7.23
N ILE A 10 -3.13 -4.96 8.12
CA ILE A 10 -3.01 -5.26 9.55
C ILE A 10 -3.21 -6.76 9.80
N GLN A 11 -4.15 -7.44 9.16
CA GLN A 11 -4.45 -8.84 9.45
C GLN A 11 -3.41 -9.82 8.86
N ASN A 12 -2.74 -9.44 7.78
CA ASN A 12 -1.77 -10.30 7.08
C ASN A 12 -0.36 -10.22 7.70
N GLU A 13 -0.26 -10.66 8.96
CA GLU A 13 0.99 -10.71 9.77
C GLU A 13 1.76 -9.39 9.86
N HIS A 14 1.11 -8.27 9.52
CA HIS A 14 1.71 -6.94 9.46
C HIS A 14 2.92 -6.83 8.51
N ARG A 15 3.12 -7.75 7.55
CA ARG A 15 4.32 -7.79 6.70
C ARG A 15 4.59 -6.44 6.00
N HIS A 16 3.59 -5.95 5.27
CA HIS A 16 3.71 -4.69 4.52
C HIS A 16 3.83 -3.47 5.45
N LEU A 17 3.22 -3.55 6.63
CA LEU A 17 3.36 -2.51 7.65
C LEU A 17 4.79 -2.48 8.23
N ALA A 18 5.41 -3.65 8.43
CA ALA A 18 6.78 -3.79 8.89
C ALA A 18 7.79 -3.22 7.89
N GLU A 19 7.57 -3.43 6.59
CA GLU A 19 8.37 -2.83 5.51
C GLU A 19 8.30 -1.31 5.53
N ALA A 20 7.09 -0.74 5.65
CA ALA A 20 6.91 0.71 5.77
C ALA A 20 7.58 1.27 7.04
N VAL A 21 7.49 0.55 8.16
CA VAL A 21 8.13 0.93 9.42
C VAL A 21 9.66 0.91 9.32
N ALA A 22 10.24 -0.07 8.62
CA ALA A 22 11.69 -0.18 8.42
C ALA A 22 12.32 1.04 7.73
N GLN A 23 11.51 1.80 6.98
CA GLN A 23 11.91 3.04 6.31
C GLN A 23 11.63 4.30 7.16
N SER A 24 11.13 4.14 8.38
CA SER A 24 10.71 5.23 9.27
C SER A 24 11.51 5.29 10.57
N ARG A 25 11.28 6.31 11.40
CA ARG A 25 11.79 6.36 12.78
C ARG A 25 10.79 5.81 13.81
N SER A 26 9.70 5.20 13.34
CA SER A 26 8.67 4.60 14.19
C SER A 26 9.00 3.13 14.50
N ASN A 27 8.08 2.45 15.19
CA ASN A 27 8.10 1.01 15.38
C ASN A 27 6.77 0.39 14.95
N LEU A 28 6.76 -0.95 14.83
CA LEU A 28 5.63 -1.70 14.34
C LEU A 28 4.41 -1.56 15.25
N ASP A 29 4.59 -1.60 16.57
CA ASP A 29 3.49 -1.45 17.53
C ASP A 29 2.79 -0.09 17.41
N ALA A 30 3.56 0.97 17.20
CA ALA A 30 3.03 2.31 16.98
C ALA A 30 2.23 2.39 15.66
N ALA A 31 2.75 1.78 14.59
CA ALA A 31 2.05 1.70 13.31
C ALA A 31 0.73 0.91 13.43
N ILE A 32 0.76 -0.26 14.07
CA ILE A 32 -0.44 -1.07 14.35
C ILE A 32 -1.44 -0.27 15.18
N GLY A 33 -0.97 0.43 16.22
CA GLY A 33 -1.82 1.26 17.08
C GLY A 33 -2.53 2.37 16.31
N VAL A 34 -1.81 3.09 15.44
CA VAL A 34 -2.40 4.15 14.60
C VAL A 34 -3.35 3.56 13.55
N ALA A 35 -3.00 2.44 12.93
CA ALA A 35 -3.84 1.77 11.95
C ALA A 35 -5.17 1.31 12.57
N LYS A 36 -5.13 0.64 13.74
CA LYS A 36 -6.33 0.24 14.50
C LYS A 36 -7.14 1.45 14.98
N PHE A 37 -6.47 2.52 15.40
CA PHE A 37 -7.15 3.76 15.78
C PHE A 37 -7.93 4.34 14.61
N LEU A 38 -7.33 4.44 13.43
CA LEU A 38 -8.00 4.93 12.22
C LEU A 38 -9.18 4.03 11.83
N LEU A 39 -9.04 2.70 11.86
CA LEU A 39 -10.17 1.78 11.63
C LEU A 39 -11.34 2.05 12.59
N GLY A 40 -11.05 2.20 13.88
CA GLY A 40 -12.06 2.51 14.89
C GLY A 40 -12.74 3.89 14.74
N HIS A 41 -12.16 4.79 13.95
CA HIS A 41 -12.68 6.14 13.69
C HIS A 41 -13.03 6.35 12.22
N GLY A 42 -13.29 5.29 11.45
CA GLY A 42 -13.72 5.38 10.06
C GLY A 42 -12.71 6.06 9.13
N GLY A 43 -11.42 5.96 9.44
CA GLY A 43 -10.34 6.58 8.67
C GLY A 43 -10.16 8.08 8.89
N ASP A 44 -10.79 8.66 9.91
CA ASP A 44 -10.68 10.11 10.17
C ASP A 44 -9.29 10.51 10.70
N ILE A 45 -8.43 10.92 9.77
CA ILE A 45 -7.06 11.39 10.05
C ILE A 45 -7.05 12.65 10.92
N SER A 46 -8.13 13.44 10.94
CA SER A 46 -8.21 14.65 11.77
C SER A 46 -8.22 14.35 13.27
N GLN A 47 -8.51 13.11 13.66
CA GLN A 47 -8.46 12.65 15.04
C GLN A 47 -7.03 12.38 15.53
N LEU A 48 -6.05 12.25 14.63
CA LEU A 48 -4.67 11.96 14.98
C LEU A 48 -3.99 13.15 15.65
N LYS A 49 -3.15 12.87 16.65
CA LYS A 49 -2.45 13.91 17.42
C LYS A 49 -0.98 13.59 17.63
N GLY A 50 -0.15 14.63 17.66
CA GLY A 50 1.27 14.55 18.01
C GLY A 50 2.01 13.50 17.19
N GLY A 51 2.64 12.54 17.86
CA GLY A 51 3.41 11.46 17.22
C GLY A 51 2.58 10.57 16.28
N GLN A 52 1.26 10.46 16.47
CA GLN A 52 0.41 9.64 15.61
C GLN A 52 0.37 10.16 14.16
N ILE A 53 0.50 11.48 13.97
CA ILE A 53 0.54 12.11 12.64
C ILE A 53 1.81 11.66 11.91
N TYR A 54 2.95 11.63 12.61
CA TYR A 54 4.21 11.15 12.04
C TYR A 54 4.10 9.67 11.61
N VAL A 55 3.55 8.82 12.49
CA VAL A 55 3.34 7.40 12.17
C VAL A 55 2.41 7.23 10.98
N TYR A 56 1.34 8.03 10.90
CA TYR A 56 0.45 8.02 9.75
C TYR A 56 1.19 8.37 8.46
N GLU A 57 1.88 9.52 8.42
CA GLU A 57 2.55 10.01 7.20
C GLU A 57 3.66 9.07 6.72
N HIS A 58 4.38 8.40 7.64
CA HIS A 58 5.56 7.62 7.29
C HIS A 58 5.35 6.10 7.29
N CYS A 59 4.27 5.59 7.88
CA CYS A 59 4.03 4.14 7.95
C CYS A 59 2.69 3.74 7.33
N ILE A 60 1.63 4.54 7.51
CA ILE A 60 0.29 4.18 7.03
C ILE A 60 0.03 4.70 5.63
N LYS A 61 0.30 5.98 5.39
CA LYS A 61 0.08 6.61 4.09
C LYS A 61 0.82 5.92 2.93
N PRO A 62 2.08 5.44 3.08
CA PRO A 62 2.78 4.73 2.00
C PRO A 62 2.08 3.45 1.53
N ILE A 63 1.25 2.82 2.37
CA ILE A 63 0.44 1.65 1.99
C ILE A 63 -0.49 1.99 0.83
N PHE A 64 -0.95 3.24 0.74
CA PHE A 64 -1.86 3.72 -0.30
C PHE A 64 -1.13 4.42 -1.46
N SER A 65 0.19 4.34 -1.49
CA SER A 65 1.03 4.99 -2.50
C SER A 65 2.18 4.07 -2.87
N VAL A 66 1.84 2.85 -3.29
CA VAL A 66 2.80 1.83 -3.70
C VAL A 66 3.26 2.09 -5.13
N PRO A 67 4.58 2.28 -5.37
CA PRO A 67 5.11 2.41 -6.72
C PRO A 67 4.79 1.19 -7.58
N CYS A 68 4.47 1.42 -8.86
CA CYS A 68 4.31 0.34 -9.82
C CYS A 68 5.69 -0.28 -10.14
N GLU A 69 5.79 -1.60 -10.08
CA GLU A 69 7.04 -2.34 -10.33
C GLU A 69 7.42 -2.42 -11.81
N GLY A 70 6.47 -2.15 -12.71
CA GLY A 70 6.70 -2.23 -14.15
C GLY A 70 6.60 -3.64 -14.71
N VAL A 71 6.63 -3.74 -16.05
CA VAL A 71 6.80 -5.00 -16.78
C VAL A 71 7.93 -4.83 -17.79
N PHE A 72 8.82 -5.81 -17.88
CA PHE A 72 9.96 -5.76 -18.79
C PHE A 72 9.55 -6.21 -20.21
N GLY A 73 9.71 -5.33 -21.20
CA GLY A 73 9.41 -5.60 -22.60
C GLY A 73 9.69 -4.40 -23.50
N GLU A 74 9.74 -4.63 -24.81
CA GLU A 74 9.77 -3.55 -25.81
C GLU A 74 8.36 -2.94 -25.91
N ASP A 75 8.26 -1.60 -25.85
CA ASP A 75 6.99 -0.85 -25.85
C ASP A 75 5.99 -1.19 -24.72
N THR A 76 6.47 -1.70 -23.57
CA THR A 76 5.63 -1.98 -22.39
C THR A 76 5.68 -0.89 -21.33
N CYS A 77 4.67 -0.85 -20.46
CA CYS A 77 4.67 -0.09 -19.22
C CYS A 77 5.86 -0.51 -18.33
N THR A 78 6.77 0.43 -18.04
CA THR A 78 7.99 0.21 -17.26
C THR A 78 7.90 0.72 -15.82
N GLY A 79 6.68 0.94 -15.30
CA GLY A 79 6.48 1.43 -13.93
C GLY A 79 6.64 2.94 -13.82
N ASN A 80 5.75 3.69 -14.46
CA ASN A 80 5.81 5.15 -14.54
C ASN A 80 4.94 5.89 -13.51
N GLY A 81 4.54 5.22 -12.42
CA GLY A 81 3.64 5.82 -11.43
C GLY A 81 3.39 4.92 -10.21
N PHE A 82 2.17 5.02 -9.67
CA PHE A 82 1.71 4.26 -8.52
C PHE A 82 0.62 3.27 -8.95
N VAL A 83 0.46 2.20 -8.18
CA VAL A 83 -0.73 1.34 -8.27
C VAL A 83 -1.95 2.19 -7.89
N ASP A 84 -2.99 2.13 -8.72
CA ASP A 84 -4.27 2.79 -8.46
C ASP A 84 -4.98 2.17 -7.25
N GLU A 85 -5.70 2.99 -6.49
CA GLU A 85 -6.40 2.55 -5.27
C GLU A 85 -7.40 1.40 -5.55
N GLU A 86 -7.99 1.36 -6.75
CA GLU A 86 -8.94 0.31 -7.18
C GLU A 86 -8.28 -1.06 -7.34
N SER A 87 -7.04 -1.10 -7.84
CA SER A 87 -6.28 -2.35 -8.04
C SER A 87 -5.47 -2.76 -6.81
N LEU A 88 -5.23 -1.81 -5.89
CA LEU A 88 -4.29 -1.96 -4.79
C LEU A 88 -4.63 -3.12 -3.84
N MET A 89 -5.92 -3.39 -3.58
CA MET A 89 -6.33 -4.56 -2.80
C MET A 89 -5.88 -5.87 -3.46
N GLY A 90 -6.10 -6.01 -4.77
CA GLY A 90 -5.65 -7.17 -5.53
C GLY A 90 -4.14 -7.35 -5.47
N CYS A 91 -3.39 -6.26 -5.65
CA CYS A 91 -1.92 -6.28 -5.52
C CYS A 91 -1.45 -6.74 -4.13
N TYR A 92 -2.12 -6.32 -3.05
CA TYR A 92 -1.80 -6.80 -1.69
C TYR A 92 -2.12 -8.27 -1.47
N ILE A 93 -3.16 -8.79 -2.12
CA ILE A 93 -3.53 -10.21 -2.06
C ILE A 93 -2.54 -11.07 -2.87
N GLU A 94 -2.13 -10.59 -4.04
CA GLU A 94 -1.32 -11.34 -5.00
C GLU A 94 0.19 -11.12 -4.82
N ASP A 95 0.60 -10.11 -4.05
CA ASP A 95 1.99 -9.66 -3.90
C ASP A 95 2.62 -9.23 -5.23
N ASP A 96 1.81 -8.66 -6.13
CA ASP A 96 2.21 -8.18 -7.47
C ASP A 96 1.75 -6.73 -7.66
N PHE A 97 2.66 -5.77 -7.49
CA PHE A 97 2.35 -4.34 -7.46
C PHE A 97 2.51 -3.70 -8.84
N GLN A 98 1.62 -4.08 -9.75
CA GLN A 98 1.54 -3.50 -11.09
C GLN A 98 0.36 -2.54 -11.21
N CYS A 99 0.58 -1.39 -11.85
CA CYS A 99 -0.52 -0.51 -12.26
C CYS A 99 -1.32 -1.13 -13.42
N GLN A 100 -2.53 -0.65 -13.66
CA GLN A 100 -3.41 -1.16 -14.72
C GLN A 100 -2.75 -1.27 -16.11
N PHE A 101 -1.89 -0.32 -16.50
CA PHE A 101 -1.18 -0.39 -17.79
C PHE A 101 -0.22 -1.57 -17.85
N CYS A 102 0.52 -1.80 -16.76
CA CYS A 102 1.46 -2.88 -16.61
C CYS A 102 0.74 -4.24 -16.56
N GLN A 103 -0.37 -4.33 -15.82
CA GLN A 103 -1.22 -5.53 -15.82
C GLN A 103 -1.77 -5.86 -17.22
N HIS A 104 -2.21 -4.82 -17.96
CA HIS A 104 -2.68 -4.98 -19.34
C HIS A 104 -1.57 -5.53 -20.25
N ASP A 105 -0.36 -4.96 -20.19
CA ASP A 105 0.76 -5.41 -21.01
C ASP A 105 1.22 -6.83 -20.63
N ALA A 106 1.31 -7.17 -19.34
CA ALA A 106 1.60 -8.53 -18.88
C ALA A 106 0.57 -9.56 -19.39
N SER A 107 -0.71 -9.20 -19.40
CA SER A 107 -1.78 -10.07 -19.90
C SER A 107 -1.71 -10.30 -21.42
N ARG A 108 -1.12 -9.38 -22.18
CA ARG A 108 -0.88 -9.55 -23.62
C ARG A 108 0.31 -10.47 -23.87
N MET A 109 1.39 -10.32 -23.11
CA MET A 109 2.62 -11.12 -23.26
C MET A 109 2.43 -12.60 -22.90
N THR A 110 1.50 -12.91 -22.00
CA THR A 110 1.20 -14.29 -21.57
C THR A 110 0.27 -15.06 -22.52
N ARG A 111 -0.27 -14.40 -23.56
CA ARG A 111 -1.21 -14.97 -24.53
C ARG A 111 -0.58 -15.34 -25.87
N ASP A 112 0.73 -15.15 -26.02
CA ASP A 112 1.55 -15.61 -27.15
C ASP A 112 2.32 -16.90 -26.79
#